data_AF-A0A0U5BBE8-F1
#
_entry.id   AF-A0A0U5BBE8-F1
#
_cell.length_a   1.000
_cell.length_b   1.000
_cell.length_c   1.000
_cell.angle_alpha   90.00
_cell.angle_beta   90.00
_cell.angle_gamma   90.00
#
_symmetry.space_group_name_H-M   'P 1'
#
loop_
_entity.id
_entity.type
_entity.pdbx_description
1 polymer ?
#
loop_
_entity_poly.entity_id
_entity_poly.type
_entity_poly.pdbx_seq_one_letter_code
_entity_poly.pdbx_strand_id
1 'polypeptide(L)'
;MSRQLKKRILQHFVQGRIPDSATVGVDDVEFGQAIEDLAEERLLSGVVLQRGGSGNRVLQTFLDETSITEAGEKYAQNEAE
;
A
#
# COMPACT_ATOMS: atom_id res chain seq x y z
N MET A 1 -4.23 11.26 -1.18
CA MET A 1 -4.71 9.87 -1.07
C MET A 1 -5.95 9.78 -0.19
N SER A 2 -6.95 8.97 -0.54
CA SER A 2 -8.12 8.75 0.34
C SER A 2 -7.79 7.76 1.47
N ARG A 3 -8.13 8.11 2.72
CA ARG A 3 -7.93 7.27 3.93
C ARG A 3 -8.56 5.87 3.77
N GLN A 4 -9.65 5.78 3.01
CA GLN A 4 -10.32 4.51 2.73
C GLN A 4 -9.49 3.56 1.87
N LEU A 5 -8.73 4.08 0.89
CA LEU A 5 -7.88 3.27 0.02
C LEU A 5 -6.73 2.62 0.81
N LYS A 6 -6.03 3.42 1.63
CA LYS A 6 -4.99 2.93 2.54
C LYS A 6 -5.51 1.82 3.45
N LYS A 7 -6.68 2.02 4.04
CA LYS A 7 -7.32 1.03 4.92
C LYS A 7 -7.65 -0.27 4.17
N ARG A 8 -8.22 -0.19 2.96
CA ARG A 8 -8.50 -1.37 2.12
C ARG A 8 -7.24 -2.16 1.83
N ILE A 9 -6.17 -1.50 1.39
CA ILE A 9 -4.89 -2.14 1.10
C ILE A 9 -4.37 -2.85 2.35
N LEU A 10 -4.31 -2.17 3.49
CA LEU A 10 -3.84 -2.75 4.75
C LEU A 10 -4.69 -3.92 5.22
N GLN A 11 -6.02 -3.89 5.03
CA GLN A 11 -6.90 -5.01 5.37
C GLN A 11 -6.55 -6.29 4.59
N HIS A 12 -6.12 -6.19 3.34
CA HIS A 12 -5.64 -7.36 2.60
C HIS A 12 -4.39 -7.95 3.24
N PHE A 13 -3.42 -7.12 3.63
CA PHE A 13 -2.21 -7.59 4.32
C PHE A 13 -2.53 -8.21 5.70
N VAL A 14 -3.47 -7.65 6.46
CA VAL A 14 -3.96 -8.27 7.72
C VAL A 14 -4.55 -9.66 7.47
N GLN A 15 -5.20 -9.87 6.33
CA GLN A 15 -5.75 -11.17 5.93
C GLN A 15 -4.69 -12.12 5.32
N GLY A 16 -3.41 -11.73 5.30
CA GLY A 16 -2.33 -12.50 4.68
C GLY A 16 -2.43 -12.57 3.16
N ARG A 17 -3.08 -11.59 2.52
CA ARG A 17 -3.24 -11.49 1.07
C ARG A 17 -2.49 -10.28 0.54
N ILE A 18 -1.79 -10.44 -0.58
CA ILE A 18 -1.17 -9.33 -1.30
C ILE A 18 -2.22 -8.76 -2.27
N PRO A 19 -2.70 -7.52 -2.08
CA PRO A 19 -3.64 -6.91 -3.01
C PRO A 19 -2.95 -6.45 -4.30
N ASP A 20 -3.72 -6.36 -5.38
CA ASP A 20 -3.35 -5.65 -6.60
C ASP A 20 -4.30 -4.46 -6.86
N SER A 21 -3.96 -3.63 -7.84
CA SER A 21 -4.73 -2.44 -8.24
C SER A 21 -6.19 -2.77 -8.58
N ALA A 22 -6.44 -3.88 -9.28
CA ALA A 22 -7.77 -4.35 -9.63
C ALA A 22 -8.61 -4.74 -8.40
N THR A 23 -8.01 -5.40 -7.42
CA THR A 23 -8.65 -5.84 -6.16
C THR A 23 -9.09 -4.64 -5.33
N VAL A 24 -8.28 -3.57 -5.32
CA VAL A 24 -8.63 -2.32 -4.63
C VAL A 24 -9.37 -1.31 -5.53
N GLY A 25 -9.65 -1.67 -6.79
CA GLY A 25 -10.51 -0.92 -7.70
C GLY A 25 -9.95 0.44 -8.11
N VAL A 26 -8.62 0.55 -8.23
CA VAL A 26 -7.91 1.77 -8.65
C VAL A 26 -6.96 1.43 -9.80
N ASP A 27 -6.43 2.44 -10.48
CA ASP A 27 -5.41 2.22 -11.51
C ASP A 27 -4.02 1.94 -10.90
N ASP A 28 -3.10 1.40 -11.71
CA ASP A 28 -1.76 1.00 -11.25
C ASP A 28 -0.92 2.17 -10.70
N VAL A 29 -1.15 3.39 -11.21
CA VAL A 29 -0.43 4.59 -10.75
C VAL A 29 -0.94 4.98 -9.36
N GLU A 30 -2.25 5.03 -9.18
CA GLU A 30 -2.87 5.31 -7.88
C GLU A 30 -2.53 4.21 -6.86
N PHE A 31 -2.48 2.94 -7.27
CA PHE A 31 -2.06 1.83 -6.41
C PHE A 31 -0.58 1.94 -6.01
N GLY A 32 0.31 2.26 -6.95
CA GLY A 32 1.73 2.43 -6.66
C GLY A 32 1.99 3.58 -5.68
N GLN A 33 1.29 4.71 -5.84
CA GLN A 33 1.31 5.81 -4.87
C GLN A 33 0.70 5.38 -3.52
N ALA A 34 -0.42 4.64 -3.57
CA ALA A 34 -0.98 3.77 -2.53
C ALA A 34 0.04 3.23 -1.54
N ILE A 35 0.85 2.34 -2.11
CA ILE A 35 1.84 1.53 -1.42
C ILE A 35 3.03 2.39 -0.96
N GLU A 36 3.43 3.37 -1.77
CA GLU A 36 4.49 4.32 -1.42
C GLU A 36 4.17 5.10 -0.16
N ASP A 37 2.99 5.73 -0.10
CA ASP A 37 2.52 6.45 1.07
C ASP A 37 2.54 5.54 2.33
N LEU A 38 2.05 4.30 2.20
CA LEU A 38 2.00 3.34 3.30
C LEU A 38 3.40 2.93 3.78
N ALA A 39 4.37 2.81 2.88
CA ALA A 39 5.76 2.53 3.21
C ALA A 39 6.44 3.74 3.88
N GLU A 40 6.20 4.95 3.39
CA GLU A 40 6.71 6.19 3.99
C GLU A 40 6.15 6.43 5.40
N GLU A 41 4.88 6.09 5.61
CA GLU A 41 4.22 6.12 6.93
C GLU A 41 4.65 4.95 7.85
N ARG A 42 5.52 4.05 7.38
CA ARG A 42 5.97 2.84 8.10
C ARG A 42 4.84 1.88 8.49
N LEU A 43 3.76 1.89 7.71
CA LEU A 43 2.62 0.96 7.88
C LEU A 43 2.89 -0.38 7.17
N LEU A 44 3.73 -0.35 6.13
CA LEU A 44 4.27 -1.52 5.44
C LEU A 44 5.79 -1.53 5.52
N SER A 45 6.39 -2.72 5.54
CA SER A 45 7.84 -2.95 5.47
C SER A 45 8.14 -3.93 4.35
N GLY A 46 9.37 -3.89 3.80
CA GLY A 46 9.77 -4.78 2.69
C GLY A 46 9.16 -4.40 1.33
N VAL A 47 8.64 -3.18 1.20
CA VAL A 47 8.11 -2.64 -0.05
C VAL A 47 9.27 -2.23 -0.95
N VAL A 48 9.31 -2.76 -2.17
CA VAL A 48 10.26 -2.35 -3.20
C VAL A 48 9.52 -1.65 -4.33
N LEU A 49 9.84 -0.38 -4.53
CA LEU A 49 9.25 0.45 -5.59
C LEU A 49 10.29 0.70 -6.66
N GLN A 50 9.96 0.33 -7.89
CA GLN A 50 10.74 0.73 -9.05
C GLN A 50 10.14 2.01 -9.62
N ARG A 51 10.90 3.09 -9.56
CA ARG A 51 10.52 4.39 -10.11
C ARG A 51 11.27 4.67 -11.41
N GLY A 52 10.65 5.42 -12.31
CA GLY A 52 11.31 5.84 -13.54
C GLY A 52 10.44 6.72 -14.45
N GLY A 53 11.02 7.13 -15.57
CA GLY A 53 10.40 8.05 -16.52
C GLY A 53 10.46 9.53 -16.11
N SER A 54 9.94 10.40 -16.97
CA SER A 54 9.86 11.84 -16.70
C SER A 54 8.82 12.08 -15.60
N GLY A 55 9.25 12.61 -14.45
CA GLY A 55 8.39 12.90 -13.30
C GLY A 55 8.41 11.88 -12.16
N ASN A 56 9.39 10.96 -12.11
CA ASN A 56 9.61 10.03 -10.98
C ASN A 56 8.37 9.19 -10.60
N ARG A 57 7.67 8.65 -11.60
CA ARG A 57 6.47 7.86 -11.37
C ARG A 57 6.84 6.46 -10.88
N VAL A 58 5.99 5.87 -10.03
CA VAL A 58 6.05 4.45 -9.70
C VAL A 58 5.70 3.66 -10.96
N LEU A 59 6.65 2.85 -11.44
CA LEU A 59 6.48 2.02 -12.63
C LEU A 59 6.06 0.60 -12.25
N GLN A 60 6.64 0.08 -11.17
CA GLN A 60 6.35 -1.26 -10.66
C GLN A 60 6.44 -1.27 -9.13
N THR A 61 5.59 -2.09 -8.52
CA THR A 61 5.51 -2.30 -7.08
C THR A 61 5.71 -3.79 -6.81
N PHE A 62 6.77 -4.13 -6.09
CA PHE A 62 7.07 -5.51 -5.71
C PHE A 62 6.69 -5.70 -4.24
N LEU A 63 5.78 -6.65 -4.00
CA LEU A 63 5.16 -6.89 -2.70
C LEU A 63 5.49 -8.27 -2.11
N ASP A 64 6.29 -9.09 -2.79
CA ASP A 64 6.62 -10.47 -2.36
C ASP A 64 7.23 -10.55 -0.94
N GLU A 65 8.07 -9.57 -0.57
CA GLU A 65 8.68 -9.49 0.76
C GLU A 65 7.96 -8.47 1.67
N THR A 66 6.80 -7.97 1.23
CA THR A 66 6.07 -6.95 1.98
C THR A 66 5.29 -7.55 3.14
N SER A 67 5.49 -6.97 4.32
CA SER A 67 4.76 -7.31 5.54
C SER A 67 4.11 -6.07 6.16
N ILE A 68 2.93 -6.25 6.75
CA ILE A 68 2.31 -5.21 7.54
C ILE A 68 3.06 -5.04 8.87
N THR A 69 3.22 -3.79 9.32
CA THR A 69 3.82 -3.49 10.61
C THR A 69 2.75 -3.41 11.70
N GLU A 70 3.15 -3.45 12.97
CA GLU A 70 2.20 -3.25 14.10
C GLU A 70 1.43 -1.92 13.98
N ALA A 71 2.09 -0.87 13.46
CA ALA A 71 1.45 0.42 13.18
C ALA A 71 0.42 0.31 12.04
N GLY A 72 0.74 -0.43 10.98
CA GLY A 72 -0.18 -0.74 9.89
C GLY A 72 -1.41 -1.52 10.35
N GLU A 73 -1.23 -2.51 11.22
CA GLU A 73 -2.33 -3.29 11.80
C GLU A 73 -3.25 -2.40 12.65
N LYS A 74 -2.69 -1.57 13.53
CA LYS A 74 -3.45 -0.60 14.31
C LYS A 74 -4.21 0.39 13.42
N TYR A 75 -3.59 0.86 12.33
CA TYR A 75 -4.25 1.73 11.37
C TYR A 75 -5.41 1.03 10.65
N ALA A 76 -5.24 -0.24 10.29
CA ALA A 76 -6.28 -1.05 9.66
C ALA A 76 -7.45 -1.34 10.61
N GLN A 77 -7.19 -1.45 11.91
CA GLN A 77 -8.18 -1.76 12.94
C GLN A 77 -8.90 -0.53 13.48
N ASN A 78 -8.21 0.61 13.62
CA ASN A 78 -8.85 1.84 14.08
C ASN A 78 -9.90 2.30 13.05
N GLU A 79 -11.18 2.09 13.38
CA GLU A 79 -12.23 3.00 12.98
C GLU A 79 -11.90 4.37 13.58
N ALA A 80 -12.12 5.42 12.83
CA ALA A 80 -11.91 6.78 13.31
C ALA A 80 -12.68 6.96 14.63
N GLU A 81 -11.96 7.24 15.71
CA GLU A 81 -12.45 8.26 16.65
C GLU A 81 -12.47 9.62 15.93
#